data_AF-A0A956HTT6-F1
#
_entry.id   AF-A0A956HTT6-F1
#
_cell.length_a   1.000
_cell.length_b   1.000
_cell.length_c   1.000
_cell.angle_alpha   90.00
_cell.angle_beta   90.00
_cell.angle_gamma   90.00
#
_symmetry.space_group_name_H-M   'P 1'
#
loop_
_entity.id
_entity.type
_entity.pdbx_description
1 polymer ?
#
loop_
_entity_poly.entity_id
_entity_poly.type
_entity_poly.pdbx_seq_one_letter_code
_entity_poly.pdbx_strand_id
1 'polypeptide(L)'
;MHAIVLAMFRWGRFAAAYAILGAASSLIAVVWRSGSPLVHPDPWLMLGDPGRHIYSAMLGAALGGLIVMSTRLFVTRFSWARRLHAELRPLARGMSLSGIIALAALSAVGEELLFRGLLAPWLGLVPQALLFGLVHQIRGPSRWVWVAWATLVGLLLGGVFQLSGSLAGPLVAHALVNGLNLHYLKAHDPEPPRRSLGGLLGQRS
;
A
#
# COMPACT_ATOMS: atom_id res chain seq x y z
N MET A 1 -19.14 -24.10 3.01
CA MET A 1 -18.77 -23.61 4.37
C MET A 1 -17.26 -23.65 4.63
N HIS A 2 -16.57 -24.77 4.43
CA HIS A 2 -15.13 -24.92 4.78
C HIS A 2 -14.20 -23.85 4.15
N ALA A 3 -14.36 -23.55 2.86
CA ALA A 3 -13.55 -22.54 2.16
C ALA A 3 -13.81 -21.09 2.65
N ILE A 4 -15.03 -20.79 3.10
CA ILE A 4 -15.40 -19.48 3.65
C ILE A 4 -14.76 -19.30 5.04
N VAL A 5 -14.81 -20.34 5.87
CA VAL A 5 -14.18 -20.34 7.21
C VAL A 5 -12.67 -20.17 7.12
N LEU A 6 -12.00 -20.87 6.19
CA LEU A 6 -10.55 -20.73 5.96
C LEU A 6 -10.16 -19.35 5.43
N ALA A 7 -10.99 -18.74 4.56
CA ALA A 7 -10.78 -17.38 4.09
C ALA A 7 -10.92 -16.38 5.24
N MET A 8 -11.98 -16.48 6.05
CA MET A 8 -12.19 -15.63 7.23
C MET A 8 -11.01 -15.73 8.21
N PHE A 9 -10.50 -16.93 8.45
CA PHE A 9 -9.37 -17.15 9.36
C PHE A 9 -8.05 -16.55 8.83
N ARG A 10 -7.80 -16.63 7.52
CA ARG A 10 -6.61 -16.01 6.90
C ARG A 10 -6.64 -14.49 7.00
N TRP A 11 -7.77 -13.85 6.68
CA TRP A 11 -7.88 -12.39 6.74
C TRP A 11 -7.89 -11.86 8.18
N GLY A 12 -8.45 -12.63 9.12
CA GLY A 12 -8.40 -12.30 10.55
C GLY A 12 -6.97 -12.18 11.10
N ARG A 13 -6.05 -13.03 10.65
CA ARG A 13 -4.63 -12.97 11.06
C ARG A 13 -3.92 -11.71 10.55
N PHE A 14 -4.15 -11.32 9.29
CA PHE A 14 -3.60 -10.09 8.74
C PHE A 14 -4.18 -8.85 9.42
N ALA A 15 -5.49 -8.86 9.68
CA ALA A 15 -6.16 -7.80 10.42
C ALA A 15 -5.57 -7.62 11.82
N ALA A 16 -5.39 -8.72 12.56
CA ALA A 16 -4.77 -8.71 13.88
C ALA A 16 -3.31 -8.20 13.82
N ALA A 17 -2.52 -8.65 12.83
CA ALA A 17 -1.14 -8.22 12.68
C ALA A 17 -1.02 -6.70 12.47
N TYR A 18 -1.83 -6.11 11.59
CA TYR A 18 -1.81 -4.66 11.36
C TYR A 18 -2.37 -3.87 12.53
N ALA A 19 -3.40 -4.37 13.22
CA ALA A 19 -3.92 -3.74 14.43
C ALA A 19 -2.88 -3.73 15.55
N ILE A 20 -2.20 -4.85 15.78
CA ILE A 20 -1.10 -4.96 16.75
C ILE A 20 0.05 -4.02 16.36
N LEU A 21 0.42 -3.98 15.08
CA LEU A 21 1.47 -3.09 14.56
C LEU A 21 1.14 -1.62 14.84
N GLY A 22 -0.08 -1.18 14.51
CA GLY A 22 -0.53 0.19 14.72
C GLY A 22 -0.60 0.55 16.20
N ALA A 23 -1.14 -0.35 17.04
CA ALA A 23 -1.22 -0.15 18.48
C ALA A 23 0.16 -0.06 19.15
N ALA A 24 1.06 -0.99 18.82
CA ALA A 24 2.43 -0.99 19.32
C ALA A 24 3.18 0.28 18.88
N SER A 25 3.07 0.65 17.60
CA SER A 25 3.73 1.85 17.07
C SER A 25 3.21 3.12 17.74
N SER A 26 1.90 3.21 17.95
CA SER A 26 1.28 4.34 18.65
C SER A 26 1.71 4.42 20.11
N LEU A 27 1.72 3.30 20.82
CA LEU A 27 2.16 3.24 22.22
C LEU A 27 3.61 3.69 22.36
N ILE A 28 4.50 3.16 21.52
CA ILE A 28 5.92 3.52 21.50
C ILE A 28 6.10 5.01 21.21
N ALA A 29 5.38 5.53 20.19
CA ALA A 29 5.44 6.94 19.84
C ALA A 29 4.97 7.86 20.99
N VAL A 30 3.87 7.51 21.67
CA VAL A 30 3.35 8.30 22.80
C VAL A 30 4.31 8.26 23.98
N VAL A 31 4.86 7.09 24.32
CA VAL A 31 5.76 6.92 25.47
C VAL A 31 7.08 7.64 25.26
N TRP A 32 7.69 7.58 24.08
CA TRP A 32 9.00 8.18 23.84
C TRP A 32 8.97 9.63 23.34
N ARG A 33 7.92 10.07 22.65
CA ARG A 33 7.88 11.39 22.01
C ARG A 33 7.00 12.41 22.74
N SER A 34 6.24 11.98 23.76
CA SER A 34 5.27 12.82 24.48
C SER A 34 4.35 13.61 23.53
N GLY A 35 3.95 13.01 22.42
CA GLY A 35 3.14 13.66 21.37
C GLY A 35 2.36 12.65 20.54
N SER A 36 1.35 13.13 19.80
CA SER A 36 0.50 12.25 18.99
C SER A 36 1.27 11.68 17.78
N PRO A 37 1.20 10.36 17.51
CA PRO A 37 1.74 9.77 16.28
C PRO A 37 1.00 10.24 15.02
N LEU A 38 -0.16 10.88 15.18
CA LEU A 38 -0.94 11.42 14.06
C LEU A 38 -0.43 12.78 13.58
N VAL A 39 0.50 13.40 14.31
CA VAL A 39 1.00 14.75 14.07
C VAL A 39 2.51 14.71 13.91
N HIS A 40 3.05 15.35 12.87
CA HIS A 40 4.50 15.51 12.72
C HIS A 40 5.00 16.57 13.72
N PRO A 41 6.15 16.38 14.40
CA PRO A 41 6.60 17.34 15.41
C PRO A 41 6.99 18.69 14.76
N ASP A 42 7.70 18.62 13.64
CA ASP A 42 8.24 19.79 12.94
C ASP A 42 7.77 19.79 11.47
N PRO A 43 6.49 20.10 11.17
CA PRO A 43 6.03 20.13 9.78
C PRO A 43 6.67 21.27 8.97
N TRP A 44 6.63 21.20 7.65
CA TRP A 44 7.09 22.32 6.80
C TRP A 44 6.05 23.44 6.70
N LEU A 45 4.76 23.08 6.75
CA LEU A 45 3.66 24.04 6.73
C LEU A 45 2.95 24.07 8.08
N MET A 46 3.01 25.22 8.75
CA MET A 46 2.35 25.46 10.03
C MET A 46 0.86 25.76 9.82
N LEU A 47 0.03 24.72 9.76
CA LEU A 47 -1.43 24.84 9.71
C LEU A 47 -2.02 24.58 11.10
N GLY A 48 -3.01 25.38 11.49
CA GLY A 48 -3.83 25.10 12.68
C GLY A 48 -4.78 23.92 12.48
N ASP A 49 -5.35 23.45 13.59
CA ASP A 49 -6.46 22.49 13.55
C ASP A 49 -7.81 23.23 13.35
N PRO A 50 -8.76 22.67 12.58
CA PRO A 50 -8.71 21.37 11.88
C PRO A 50 -8.05 21.43 10.48
N GLY A 51 -7.58 22.60 10.05
CA GLY A 51 -7.10 22.86 8.69
C GLY A 51 -6.00 21.92 8.20
N ARG A 52 -5.03 21.56 9.06
CA ARG A 52 -3.96 20.61 8.70
C ARG A 52 -4.47 19.24 8.27
N HIS A 53 -5.50 18.73 8.95
CA HIS A 53 -6.05 17.41 8.69
C HIS A 53 -6.83 17.39 7.39
N ILE A 54 -7.62 18.43 7.14
CA ILE A 54 -8.39 18.60 5.89
C ILE A 54 -7.43 18.76 4.71
N TYR A 55 -6.46 19.68 4.81
CA TYR A 55 -5.46 19.90 3.77
C TYR A 55 -4.69 18.61 3.45
N SER A 56 -4.24 17.90 4.49
CA SER A 56 -3.52 16.64 4.31
C SER A 56 -4.39 15.57 3.66
N ALA A 57 -5.63 15.38 4.10
CA ALA A 57 -6.54 14.40 3.51
C ALA A 57 -6.83 14.68 2.03
N MET A 58 -7.04 15.95 1.66
CA MET A 58 -7.24 16.36 0.26
C MET A 58 -6.00 16.09 -0.60
N LEU A 59 -4.82 16.48 -0.10
CA LEU A 59 -3.55 16.24 -0.79
C LEU A 59 -3.29 14.74 -0.94
N GLY A 60 -3.56 13.96 0.10
CA GLY A 60 -3.47 12.51 0.09
C GLY A 60 -4.41 11.86 -0.91
N ALA A 61 -5.67 12.30 -0.98
CA ALA A 61 -6.63 11.80 -1.96
C ALA A 61 -6.18 12.08 -3.40
N ALA A 62 -5.74 13.30 -3.69
CA ALA A 62 -5.20 13.68 -5.00
C ALA A 62 -3.96 12.84 -5.37
N LEU A 63 -3.01 12.70 -4.44
CA LEU A 63 -1.80 11.91 -4.63
C LEU A 63 -2.12 10.42 -4.84
N GLY A 64 -3.01 9.86 -4.03
CA GLY A 64 -3.47 8.47 -4.15
C GLY A 64 -4.12 8.21 -5.51
N GLY A 65 -4.99 9.12 -5.97
CA GLY A 65 -5.59 9.07 -7.30
C GLY A 65 -4.54 9.12 -8.42
N LEU A 66 -3.56 10.02 -8.31
CA LEU A 66 -2.46 10.13 -9.28
C LEU A 66 -1.61 8.85 -9.32
N ILE A 67 -1.28 8.27 -8.17
CA ILE A 67 -0.54 7.00 -8.08
C ILE A 67 -1.33 5.89 -8.75
N VAL A 68 -2.63 5.75 -8.44
CA VAL A 68 -3.50 4.74 -9.06
C VAL A 68 -3.53 4.93 -10.58
N MET A 69 -3.78 6.14 -11.07
CA MET A 69 -3.77 6.42 -12.51
C MET A 69 -2.42 6.08 -13.17
N SER A 70 -1.32 6.46 -12.52
CA SER A 70 0.04 6.19 -13.00
C SER A 70 0.31 4.69 -13.10
N THR A 71 -0.09 3.91 -12.09
CA THR A 71 0.08 2.44 -12.14
C THR A 71 -0.69 1.80 -13.30
N ARG A 72 -1.93 2.26 -13.59
CA ARG A 72 -2.70 1.77 -14.75
C ARG A 72 -1.99 2.11 -16.06
N LEU A 73 -1.55 3.35 -16.21
CA LEU A 73 -0.81 3.79 -17.40
C LEU A 73 0.45 2.95 -17.58
N PHE A 74 1.22 2.73 -16.52
CA PHE A 74 2.47 1.97 -16.61
C PHE A 74 2.23 0.51 -17.00
N VAL A 75 1.21 -0.15 -16.46
CA VAL A 75 0.85 -1.52 -16.85
C VAL A 75 0.49 -1.59 -18.36
N THR A 76 -0.20 -0.58 -18.90
CA THR A 76 -0.49 -0.57 -20.34
C THR A 76 0.74 -0.30 -21.22
N ARG A 77 1.70 0.51 -20.75
CA ARG A 77 2.82 0.99 -21.58
C ARG A 77 4.11 0.18 -21.43
N PHE A 78 4.41 -0.31 -20.25
CA PHE A 78 5.73 -0.86 -19.95
C PHE A 78 5.71 -2.36 -19.62
N SER A 79 6.63 -3.11 -20.22
CA SER A 79 6.74 -4.56 -20.01
C SER A 79 7.14 -4.92 -18.57
N TRP A 80 7.98 -4.10 -17.93
CA TRP A 80 8.36 -4.29 -16.52
C TRP A 80 7.16 -4.14 -15.58
N ALA A 81 6.25 -3.21 -15.87
CA ALA A 81 5.06 -2.98 -15.06
C ALA A 81 4.06 -4.13 -15.21
N ARG A 82 3.90 -4.67 -16.43
CA ARG A 82 3.09 -5.89 -16.66
C ARG A 82 3.64 -7.10 -15.92
N ARG A 83 4.97 -7.30 -15.94
CA ARG A 83 5.62 -8.39 -15.19
C ARG A 83 5.39 -8.24 -13.69
N LEU A 84 5.60 -7.05 -13.14
CA LEU A 84 5.33 -6.78 -11.73
C LEU A 84 3.85 -7.01 -11.37
N HIS A 85 2.92 -6.55 -12.21
CA HIS A 85 1.49 -6.81 -12.03
C HIS A 85 1.18 -8.31 -12.02
N ALA A 86 1.73 -9.07 -12.96
CA ALA A 86 1.54 -10.52 -13.02
C ALA A 86 2.11 -11.23 -11.78
N GLU A 87 3.28 -10.82 -11.29
CA GLU A 87 3.91 -11.37 -10.06
C GLU A 87 3.14 -11.00 -8.78
N LEU A 88 2.51 -9.82 -8.72
CA LEU A 88 1.69 -9.39 -7.57
C LEU A 88 0.27 -9.97 -7.59
N ARG A 89 -0.26 -10.31 -8.76
CA ARG A 89 -1.64 -10.78 -8.94
C ARG A 89 -2.07 -11.95 -8.05
N PRO A 90 -1.22 -12.97 -7.78
CA PRO A 90 -1.56 -14.05 -6.84
C PRO A 90 -1.95 -13.57 -5.44
N LEU A 91 -1.43 -12.41 -4.97
CA LEU A 91 -1.79 -11.84 -3.68
C LEU A 91 -3.27 -11.42 -3.63
N ALA A 92 -3.82 -10.96 -4.76
CA ALA A 92 -5.18 -10.44 -4.84
C ALA A 92 -6.23 -11.45 -5.35
N ARG A 93 -5.80 -12.46 -6.10
CA ARG A 93 -6.70 -13.39 -6.81
C ARG A 93 -7.71 -14.10 -5.88
N GLY A 94 -7.29 -14.45 -4.66
CA GLY A 94 -8.13 -15.16 -3.68
C GLY A 94 -8.95 -14.27 -2.74
N MET A 95 -8.87 -12.94 -2.88
CA MET A 95 -9.50 -12.01 -1.93
C MET A 95 -10.95 -11.73 -2.29
N SER A 96 -11.86 -11.70 -1.30
CA SER A 96 -13.18 -11.08 -1.46
C SER A 96 -13.04 -9.56 -1.56
N LEU A 97 -14.07 -8.86 -2.05
CA LEU A 97 -14.08 -7.40 -2.06
C LEU A 97 -13.96 -6.83 -0.63
N SER A 98 -14.66 -7.42 0.33
CA SER A 98 -14.55 -7.07 1.75
C SER A 98 -13.14 -7.28 2.30
N GLY A 99 -12.46 -8.36 1.89
CA GLY A 99 -11.07 -8.63 2.26
C GLY A 99 -10.10 -7.58 1.72
N ILE A 100 -10.33 -7.11 0.49
CA ILE A 100 -9.54 -6.02 -0.11
C ILE A 100 -9.74 -4.71 0.67
N ILE A 101 -11.00 -4.35 0.97
CA ILE A 101 -11.31 -3.12 1.72
C ILE A 101 -10.69 -3.18 3.13
N ALA A 102 -10.87 -4.30 3.83
CA ALA A 102 -10.32 -4.48 5.17
C ALA A 102 -8.78 -4.45 5.15
N LEU A 103 -8.14 -5.16 4.22
CA LEU A 103 -6.69 -5.15 4.07
C LEU A 103 -6.18 -3.74 3.77
N ALA A 104 -6.81 -3.03 2.84
CA ALA A 104 -6.42 -1.67 2.48
C ALA A 104 -6.50 -0.69 3.66
N ALA A 105 -7.59 -0.74 4.43
CA ALA A 105 -7.76 0.14 5.60
C ALA A 105 -6.79 -0.21 6.74
N LEU A 106 -6.67 -1.50 7.08
CA LEU A 106 -5.84 -1.94 8.20
C LEU A 106 -4.35 -1.81 7.89
N SER A 107 -3.91 -2.15 6.66
CA SER A 107 -2.53 -1.92 6.22
C SER A 107 -2.18 -0.44 6.24
N ALA A 108 -3.05 0.43 5.72
CA ALA A 108 -2.83 1.87 5.77
C ALA A 108 -2.66 2.37 7.21
N VAL A 109 -3.55 1.99 8.13
CA VAL A 109 -3.44 2.39 9.54
C VAL A 109 -2.16 1.86 10.19
N GLY A 110 -1.90 0.56 10.11
CA GLY A 110 -0.77 -0.06 10.78
C GLY A 110 0.58 0.43 10.24
N GLU A 111 0.73 0.49 8.92
CA GLU A 111 1.97 0.90 8.27
C GLU A 111 2.23 2.40 8.38
N GLU A 112 1.22 3.26 8.22
CA GLU A 112 1.45 4.70 8.38
C GLU A 112 1.75 5.08 9.84
N LEU A 113 1.15 4.42 10.83
CA LEU A 113 1.52 4.61 12.23
C LEU A 113 2.96 4.16 12.50
N LEU A 114 3.41 3.04 11.93
CA LEU A 114 4.80 2.59 12.06
C LEU A 114 5.76 3.54 11.34
N PHE A 115 5.62 3.68 10.02
CA PHE A 115 6.65 4.33 9.21
C PHE A 115 6.64 5.85 9.35
N ARG A 116 5.46 6.46 9.49
CA ARG A 116 5.32 7.93 9.54
C ARG A 116 5.11 8.39 10.97
N GLY A 117 4.18 7.78 11.71
CA GLY A 117 3.91 8.16 13.09
C GLY A 117 5.07 7.92 14.05
N LEU A 118 5.79 6.81 13.87
CA LEU A 118 6.91 6.42 14.71
C LEU A 118 8.29 6.64 14.04
N LEU A 119 8.57 6.01 12.89
CA LEU A 119 9.93 6.00 12.34
C LEU A 119 10.36 7.32 11.70
N ALA A 120 9.48 8.03 10.99
CA ALA A 120 9.86 9.26 10.28
C ALA A 120 10.39 10.38 11.20
N PRO A 121 9.78 10.68 12.37
CA PRO A 121 10.33 11.65 13.31
C PRO A 121 11.72 11.29 13.86
N TRP A 122 12.09 10.00 13.84
CA TRP A 122 13.35 9.50 14.39
C TRP A 122 14.44 9.39 13.34
N LEU A 123 14.09 8.85 12.18
CA LEU A 123 15.02 8.52 11.11
C LEU A 123 15.07 9.58 10.02
N GLY A 124 14.07 10.46 9.97
CA GLY A 124 13.86 11.40 8.87
C GLY A 124 13.18 10.77 7.65
N LEU A 125 12.81 11.64 6.71
CA LEU A 125 12.01 11.30 5.53
C LEU A 125 12.63 10.22 4.62
N VAL A 126 13.94 10.29 4.37
CA VAL A 126 14.60 9.40 3.40
C VAL A 126 14.86 8.00 3.98
N PRO A 127 15.49 7.85 5.16
CA PRO A 127 15.77 6.51 5.69
C PRO A 127 14.51 5.72 6.01
N GLN A 128 13.44 6.34 6.53
CA GLN A 128 12.16 5.63 6.74
C GLN A 128 11.56 5.12 5.42
N ALA A 129 11.68 5.88 4.32
CA ALA A 129 11.14 5.47 3.03
C ALA A 129 11.94 4.32 2.40
N LEU A 130 13.27 4.32 2.59
CA LEU A 130 14.12 3.20 2.19
C LEU A 130 13.75 1.93 2.97
N LEU A 131 13.55 2.02 4.28
CA LEU A 131 13.07 0.90 5.09
C LEU A 131 11.71 0.39 4.62
N PHE A 132 10.77 1.30 4.36
CA PHE A 132 9.46 0.97 3.80
C PHE A 132 9.61 0.19 2.48
N GLY A 133 10.42 0.68 1.55
CA GLY A 133 10.67 -0.04 0.30
C GLY A 133 11.33 -1.40 0.50
N LEU A 134 12.31 -1.50 1.40
CA LEU A 134 13.06 -2.74 1.64
C LEU A 134 12.21 -3.85 2.24
N VAL A 135 11.22 -3.53 3.09
CA VAL A 135 10.29 -4.54 3.62
C VAL A 135 9.24 -4.98 2.59
N HIS A 136 9.02 -4.18 1.54
CA HIS A 136 8.11 -4.49 0.44
C HIS A 136 8.81 -5.36 -0.61
N GLN A 137 8.84 -6.66 -0.35
CA GLN A 137 9.50 -7.65 -1.22
C GLN A 137 8.49 -8.64 -1.81
N ILE A 138 8.78 -9.05 -3.04
CA ILE A 138 8.14 -10.20 -3.69
C ILE A 138 9.19 -11.19 -4.15
N ARG A 139 8.76 -12.42 -4.46
CA ARG A 139 9.62 -13.39 -5.14
C ARG A 139 9.68 -13.06 -6.62
N GLY A 140 10.84 -13.28 -7.24
CA GLY A 140 11.03 -13.08 -8.68
C GLY A 140 11.86 -11.86 -9.04
N PRO A 141 12.12 -11.65 -10.35
CA PRO A 141 12.98 -10.59 -10.85
C PRO A 141 12.40 -9.20 -10.63
N SER A 142 11.07 -9.05 -10.51
CA SER A 142 10.44 -7.74 -10.31
C SER A 142 10.56 -7.23 -8.87
N ARG A 143 11.21 -7.97 -7.96
CA ARG A 143 11.39 -7.58 -6.55
C ARG A 143 12.02 -6.20 -6.37
N TRP A 144 13.04 -5.86 -7.16
CA TRP A 144 13.73 -4.58 -7.02
C TRP A 144 12.93 -3.42 -7.62
N VAL A 145 12.12 -3.69 -8.64
CA VAL A 145 11.13 -2.73 -9.15
C VAL A 145 10.09 -2.45 -8.08
N TRP A 146 9.63 -3.48 -7.36
CA TRP A 146 8.68 -3.31 -6.25
C TRP A 146 9.29 -2.52 -5.09
N VAL A 147 10.51 -2.82 -4.69
CA VAL A 147 11.26 -2.06 -3.65
C VAL A 147 11.41 -0.60 -4.06
N ALA A 148 11.84 -0.33 -5.29
CA ALA A 148 12.02 1.03 -5.78
C ALA A 148 10.70 1.80 -5.82
N TRP A 149 9.63 1.15 -6.30
CA TRP A 149 8.29 1.73 -6.33
C TRP A 149 7.75 2.01 -4.92
N ALA A 150 7.86 1.05 -4.02
CA ALA A 150 7.46 1.20 -2.62
C ALA A 150 8.29 2.29 -1.92
N THR A 151 9.60 2.40 -2.19
CA THR A 151 10.44 3.51 -1.70
C THR A 151 9.93 4.86 -2.20
N LEU A 152 9.60 4.97 -3.49
CA LEU A 152 9.09 6.22 -4.08
C LEU A 152 7.75 6.63 -3.45
N VAL A 153 6.79 5.71 -3.36
CA VAL A 153 5.52 5.96 -2.64
C VAL A 153 5.81 6.27 -1.17
N GLY A 154 6.78 5.56 -0.59
CA GLY A 154 7.40 5.78 0.70
C GLY A 154 7.71 7.25 1.00
N LEU A 155 8.50 7.84 0.09
CA LEU A 155 8.93 9.24 0.08
C LEU A 155 7.76 10.19 -0.14
N LEU A 156 6.86 9.89 -1.08
CA LEU A 156 5.71 10.75 -1.37
C LEU A 156 4.77 10.87 -0.17
N LEU A 157 4.40 9.75 0.46
CA LEU A 157 3.55 9.75 1.65
C LEU A 157 4.25 10.38 2.86
N GLY A 158 5.53 10.08 3.06
CA GLY A 158 6.34 10.73 4.10
C GLY A 158 6.43 12.24 3.87
N GLY A 159 6.54 12.68 2.61
CA GLY A 159 6.57 14.08 2.21
C GLY A 159 5.24 14.77 2.49
N VAL A 160 4.10 14.11 2.26
CA VAL A 160 2.79 14.64 2.67
C VAL A 160 2.73 14.82 4.19
N PHE A 161 3.18 13.83 4.96
CA PHE A 161 3.18 13.91 6.43
C PHE A 161 4.08 15.04 6.95
N GLN A 162 5.30 15.12 6.43
CA GLN A 162 6.29 16.14 6.74
C GLN A 162 5.81 17.54 6.33
N LEU A 163 5.11 17.66 5.19
CA LEU A 163 4.57 18.93 4.70
C LEU A 163 3.40 19.41 5.56
N SER A 164 2.36 18.59 5.70
CA SER A 164 1.08 18.99 6.30
C SER A 164 1.08 18.93 7.84
N GLY A 165 1.99 18.14 8.41
CA GLY A 165 1.98 17.81 9.83
C GLY A 165 0.90 16.83 10.25
N SER A 166 0.19 16.20 9.31
CA SER A 166 -0.97 15.35 9.60
C SER A 166 -0.90 14.01 8.90
N LEU A 167 -1.17 12.93 9.63
CA LEU A 167 -1.18 11.57 9.11
C LEU A 167 -2.43 11.26 8.25
N ALA A 168 -3.42 12.15 8.22
CA ALA A 168 -4.66 11.95 7.48
C ALA A 168 -4.43 11.74 5.97
N GLY A 169 -3.54 12.53 5.36
CA GLY A 169 -3.20 12.38 3.95
C GLY A 169 -2.54 11.05 3.60
N PRO A 170 -1.45 10.66 4.29
CA PRO A 170 -0.84 9.35 4.12
C PRO A 170 -1.84 8.19 4.27
N LEU A 171 -2.70 8.23 5.30
CA LEU A 171 -3.72 7.20 5.53
C LEU A 171 -4.70 7.09 4.35
N VAL A 172 -5.25 8.22 3.89
CA VAL A 172 -6.18 8.26 2.76
C VAL A 172 -5.51 7.78 1.48
N ALA A 173 -4.32 8.29 1.17
CA ALA A 173 -3.58 7.93 -0.05
C ALA A 173 -3.25 6.43 -0.07
N HIS A 174 -2.72 5.90 1.04
CA HIS A 174 -2.34 4.49 1.15
C HIS A 174 -3.58 3.58 1.02
N ALA A 175 -4.66 3.88 1.76
CA ALA A 175 -5.89 3.09 1.67
C ALA A 175 -6.48 3.08 0.25
N LEU A 176 -6.49 4.24 -0.44
CA LEU A 176 -6.93 4.34 -1.83
C LEU A 176 -6.05 3.52 -2.78
N VAL A 177 -4.73 3.67 -2.67
CA VAL A 177 -3.76 2.94 -3.52
C VAL A 177 -3.91 1.44 -3.32
N ASN A 178 -3.92 0.95 -2.08
CA ASN A 178 -4.06 -0.48 -1.79
C ASN A 178 -5.42 -0.99 -2.25
N GLY A 179 -6.52 -0.33 -1.89
CA GLY A 179 -7.86 -0.78 -2.24
C GLY A 179 -8.05 -0.90 -3.75
N LEU A 180 -7.68 0.14 -4.50
CA LEU A 180 -7.88 0.18 -5.94
C LEU A 180 -6.87 -0.69 -6.70
N ASN A 181 -5.60 -0.77 -6.27
CA ASN A 181 -4.60 -1.61 -6.95
C ASN A 181 -4.80 -3.10 -6.66
N LEU A 182 -5.16 -3.48 -5.44
CA LEU A 182 -5.51 -4.88 -5.14
C LEU A 182 -6.76 -5.32 -5.93
N HIS A 183 -7.76 -4.45 -6.03
CA HIS A 183 -8.93 -4.72 -6.87
C HIS A 183 -8.54 -4.88 -8.35
N TYR A 184 -7.68 -4.00 -8.87
CA TYR A 184 -7.22 -4.08 -10.25
C TYR A 184 -6.36 -5.31 -10.52
N LEU A 185 -5.46 -5.69 -9.61
CA LEU A 185 -4.70 -6.94 -9.69
C LEU A 185 -5.63 -8.15 -9.80
N LYS A 186 -6.70 -8.17 -8.99
CA LYS A 186 -7.71 -9.22 -9.04
C LYS A 186 -8.45 -9.24 -10.39
N ALA A 187 -8.89 -8.08 -10.87
CA ALA A 187 -9.79 -7.96 -12.02
C ALA A 187 -9.09 -8.00 -13.39
N HIS A 188 -7.79 -7.66 -13.46
CA HIS A 188 -7.09 -7.48 -14.73
C HIS A 188 -5.92 -8.47 -14.88
N ASP A 189 -5.90 -9.21 -15.97
CA ASP A 189 -4.79 -10.06 -16.37
C ASP A 189 -4.08 -9.43 -17.58
N PRO A 190 -2.81 -8.99 -17.44
CA PRO A 190 -2.08 -8.36 -18.53
C PRO A 190 -1.45 -9.36 -19.50
N GLU A 191 -1.49 -10.67 -19.22
CA GLU A 191 -1.04 -11.69 -20.18
C GLU A 191 -2.09 -11.88 -21.29
N PRO A 192 -1.67 -11.96 -22.58
CA PRO A 192 -2.59 -12.31 -23.65
C PRO A 192 -3.18 -13.71 -23.41
N PRO A 193 -4.46 -13.96 -23.79
CA PRO A 193 -5.06 -15.29 -23.68
C PRO A 193 -4.14 -16.33 -24.33
N ARG A 194 -3.80 -17.39 -23.61
CA ARG A 194 -3.07 -18.52 -24.19
C ARG A 194 -3.92 -19.08 -25.33
N ARG A 195 -3.53 -18.82 -26.58
CA ARG A 195 -4.15 -19.50 -27.74
C ARG A 195 -3.91 -20.99 -27.54
N SER A 196 -4.98 -21.75 -27.33
CA SER A 196 -4.94 -23.19 -27.44
C SER A 196 -4.46 -23.54 -28.85
N LEU A 197 -3.20 -23.94 -28.99
CA LEU A 197 -2.69 -24.56 -30.21
C LEU A 197 -3.09 -26.05 -30.29
N GLY A 198 -4.14 -26.47 -29.56
CA GLY A 198 -4.49 -27.86 -29.34
C GLY A 198 -5.77 -28.32 -30.04
N GLY A 199 -5.95 -27.97 -31.32
CA GLY A 199 -7.09 -28.43 -32.13
C GLY A 199 -6.74 -29.23 -33.38
N LEU A 200 -5.47 -29.30 -33.79
CA LEU A 200 -5.09 -29.87 -35.10
C LEU A 200 -4.21 -31.13 -35.04
N LEU A 201 -3.88 -31.64 -33.86
CA LEU A 201 -3.08 -32.87 -33.69
C LEU A 201 -3.81 -34.01 -32.96
N GLY A 202 -5.12 -33.85 -32.67
CA GLY A 202 -5.91 -34.85 -31.94
C GLY A 202 -6.74 -35.81 -32.82
N GLN A 203 -6.63 -35.73 -34.14
CA GLN A 203 -7.30 -36.65 -35.06
C GLN A 203 -6.30 -37.21 -36.07
N ARG A 204 -5.61 -38.27 -35.68
CA ARG A 204 -5.02 -39.29 -36.57
C ARG A 204 -4.34 -40.36 -35.71
N SER A 205 -5.08 -41.45 -35.50
CA SER A 205 -4.70 -42.87 -35.37
C SER A 205 -5.61 -43.55 -34.37
#